data_AF-A0A9D3P9F9-F1
#
_entry.id   AF-A0A9D3P9F9-F1
#
_cell.length_a   1.000
_cell.length_b   1.000
_cell.length_c   1.000
_cell.angle_alpha   90.00
_cell.angle_beta   90.00
_cell.angle_gamma   90.00
#
_symmetry.space_group_name_H-M   'P 1'
#
loop_
_entity.id
_entity.type
_entity.pdbx_description
1 polymer ?
#
loop_
_entity_poly.entity_id
_entity_poly.type
_entity_poly.pdbx_seq_one_letter_code
_entity_poly.pdbx_strand_id
1 'polypeptide(L)'
;MKWGWVLLGVLLSFGGLSWGSEKGLDFPEYDGKDRVHDLNIKNYKNVMKKYDVMVVYYHEHVGDSRAAQRQFEMEELALEFAAQILEDFDEEDIGFGLVDEKKDSAVAKKLDLDEVDNVYIFTEDEVFEYDGELAADTLVEYIYDVLEDPVEIIENDLELRAFDSVEEDIKLIGYFKNEKSEHFKEYEDAAEEFHPDIKFFATFDPKVAKKLDLKLNEVDFYEPFMDDSVTIPGKPYSEEELVDFIEDHDRPTLRKLEPHNMYETWEDDIDGEHIIAFAEEDDPDGFEFLEVLKEVAQDNTDNPDLSILWIDPDDFPLLIPYWEKTFDIDLSSPQIGVVDVHDADSVWMDMDDEDDVPTAEELEDWIEDVLRDKIDPDDDDDDDDDDDDDDDDDDDDDDDDDDDDDDDDDDDDDDDDDDDDDDDDDDDDDDDDDDDDDDDDDDIYDDDDDDDDDDDDDDDDDDD
;
A
#
# COMPACT_ATOMS: atom_id res chain seq x y z
N MET A 1 20.91 -35.67 -68.25
CA MET A 1 20.56 -34.30 -67.78
C MET A 1 19.05 -34.16 -67.82
N LYS A 2 18.45 -33.50 -66.81
CA LYS A 2 17.01 -33.39 -66.49
C LYS A 2 16.45 -34.30 -65.38
N TRP A 3 17.28 -34.72 -64.42
CA TRP A 3 16.81 -35.15 -63.09
C TRP A 3 17.11 -34.15 -61.97
N GLY A 4 17.95 -33.13 -62.22
CA GLY A 4 18.22 -32.07 -61.24
C GLY A 4 17.06 -31.06 -61.05
N TRP A 5 16.09 -31.02 -61.95
CA TRP A 5 14.99 -30.05 -61.90
C TRP A 5 13.75 -30.56 -61.16
N VAL A 6 13.61 -31.87 -60.96
CA VAL A 6 12.48 -32.46 -60.23
C VAL A 6 12.74 -32.45 -58.72
N LEU A 7 14.00 -32.58 -58.30
CA LEU A 7 14.39 -32.45 -56.89
C LEU A 7 14.31 -31.01 -56.35
N LEU A 8 14.51 -30.00 -57.21
CA LEU A 8 14.36 -28.59 -56.81
C LEU A 8 12.88 -28.20 -56.58
N GLY A 9 11.95 -28.81 -57.33
CA GLY A 9 10.52 -28.54 -57.20
C GLY A 9 9.90 -29.15 -55.94
N VAL A 10 10.39 -30.31 -55.48
CA VAL A 10 9.92 -30.93 -54.22
C VAL A 10 10.52 -30.24 -53.00
N LEU A 11 11.76 -29.77 -53.06
CA LEU A 11 12.38 -28.99 -51.97
C LEU A 11 11.75 -27.59 -51.81
N LEU A 12 11.30 -26.96 -52.90
CA LEU A 12 10.60 -25.66 -52.84
C LEU A 12 9.12 -25.78 -52.39
N SER A 13 8.51 -26.96 -52.46
CA SER A 13 7.17 -27.20 -51.89
C SER A 13 7.18 -27.64 -50.42
N PHE A 14 8.35 -27.92 -49.84
CA PHE A 14 8.52 -28.15 -48.40
C PHE A 14 9.22 -26.98 -47.67
N GLY A 15 9.87 -26.06 -48.40
CA GLY A 15 10.43 -24.83 -47.82
C GLY A 15 9.41 -23.72 -47.56
N GLY A 16 8.13 -23.92 -47.90
CA GLY A 16 7.02 -23.01 -47.60
C GLY A 16 6.23 -23.38 -46.34
N LEU A 17 6.61 -24.45 -45.63
CA LEU A 17 5.97 -24.90 -44.39
C LEU A 17 6.85 -24.70 -43.15
N SER A 18 7.99 -24.03 -43.28
CA SER A 18 8.89 -23.67 -42.18
C SER A 18 8.98 -22.15 -41.97
N TRP A 19 7.93 -21.42 -42.37
CA TRP A 19 7.75 -19.98 -42.13
C TRP A 19 6.45 -19.70 -41.36
N GLY A 20 5.99 -20.68 -40.58
CA GLY A 20 5.37 -20.34 -39.31
C GLY A 20 6.54 -20.15 -38.37
N SER A 21 6.83 -18.91 -37.97
CA SER A 21 7.42 -18.74 -36.64
C SER A 21 6.51 -19.53 -35.71
N GLU A 22 7.07 -20.56 -35.06
CA GLU A 22 6.48 -21.06 -33.84
C GLU A 22 6.33 -19.81 -32.97
N LYS A 23 5.10 -19.27 -32.87
CA LYS A 23 4.84 -18.13 -32.00
C LYS A 23 5.17 -18.64 -30.61
N GLY A 24 6.21 -18.06 -30.03
CA GLY A 24 6.53 -18.31 -28.63
C GLY A 24 5.44 -17.71 -27.75
N LEU A 25 5.70 -17.68 -26.44
CA LEU A 25 4.96 -16.78 -25.57
C LEU A 25 5.28 -15.34 -26.03
N ASP A 26 4.29 -14.64 -26.58
CA ASP A 26 4.38 -13.21 -26.83
C ASP A 26 4.03 -12.54 -25.50
N PHE A 27 4.93 -11.71 -24.96
CA PHE A 27 4.66 -10.96 -23.74
C PHE A 27 3.65 -9.84 -24.03
N PRO A 28 2.71 -9.55 -23.12
CA PRO A 28 1.83 -8.39 -23.26
C PRO A 28 2.64 -7.10 -23.42
N GLU A 29 2.26 -6.25 -24.37
CA GLU A 29 2.76 -4.90 -24.52
C GLU A 29 1.57 -3.95 -24.40
N TYR A 30 1.74 -2.78 -23.79
CA TYR A 30 0.69 -1.76 -23.76
C TYR A 30 0.22 -1.44 -25.19
N ASP A 31 -1.08 -1.58 -25.44
CA ASP A 31 -1.66 -1.51 -26.78
C ASP A 31 -2.10 -0.10 -27.20
N GLY A 32 -1.98 0.88 -26.30
CA GLY A 32 -2.29 2.28 -26.55
C GLY A 32 -3.79 2.59 -26.60
N LYS A 33 -4.65 1.68 -26.16
CA LYS A 33 -6.08 1.99 -25.97
C LYS A 33 -6.29 2.59 -24.59
N ASP A 34 -7.25 3.51 -24.56
CA ASP A 34 -7.78 4.18 -23.38
C ASP A 34 -8.92 3.32 -22.81
N ARG A 35 -8.76 2.90 -21.55
CA ARG A 35 -9.68 2.03 -20.79
C ARG A 35 -10.16 2.69 -19.51
N VAL A 36 -9.41 3.64 -18.97
CA VAL A 36 -9.68 4.27 -17.68
C VAL A 36 -10.73 5.38 -17.86
N HIS A 37 -11.78 5.36 -17.03
CA HIS A 37 -12.89 6.32 -17.14
C HIS A 37 -12.64 7.56 -16.28
N ASP A 38 -12.65 8.75 -16.89
CA ASP A 38 -12.82 10.01 -16.15
C ASP A 38 -14.25 10.05 -15.53
N LEU A 39 -14.34 9.86 -14.22
CA LEU A 39 -15.59 9.80 -13.47
C LEU A 39 -16.01 11.18 -12.99
N ASN A 40 -17.18 11.61 -13.48
CA ASN A 40 -17.78 12.88 -13.12
C ASN A 40 -19.27 12.71 -12.81
N ILE A 41 -19.88 13.80 -12.32
CA ILE A 41 -21.28 13.80 -11.87
C ILE A 41 -22.30 13.33 -12.93
N LYS A 42 -21.93 13.37 -14.22
CA LYS A 42 -22.80 13.01 -15.34
C LYS A 42 -22.73 11.52 -15.67
N ASN A 43 -21.59 10.86 -15.47
CA ASN A 43 -21.37 9.49 -15.93
C ASN A 43 -21.18 8.47 -14.79
N TYR A 44 -20.70 8.86 -13.61
CA TYR A 44 -20.22 7.92 -12.60
C TYR A 44 -21.22 6.78 -12.33
N LYS A 45 -22.49 7.09 -12.05
CA LYS A 45 -23.54 6.07 -11.81
C LYS A 45 -23.72 5.06 -12.94
N ASN A 46 -23.50 5.45 -14.18
CA ASN A 46 -23.68 4.56 -15.33
C ASN A 46 -22.41 3.74 -15.59
N VAL A 47 -21.24 4.30 -15.28
CA VAL A 47 -19.94 3.61 -15.42
C VAL A 47 -19.80 2.58 -14.32
N MET A 48 -19.97 2.95 -13.04
CA MET A 48 -19.89 2.02 -11.90
C MET A 48 -20.79 0.79 -12.11
N LYS A 49 -22.02 0.99 -12.59
CA LYS A 49 -22.99 -0.12 -12.83
C LYS A 49 -22.66 -1.04 -14.00
N LYS A 50 -21.65 -0.72 -14.80
CA LYS A 50 -21.27 -1.52 -15.97
C LYS A 50 -20.34 -2.66 -15.57
N TYR A 51 -19.63 -2.49 -14.46
CA TYR A 51 -18.56 -3.35 -14.00
C TYR A 51 -19.00 -4.04 -12.71
N ASP A 52 -18.56 -5.28 -12.53
CA ASP A 52 -18.78 -6.04 -11.30
C ASP A 52 -17.81 -5.53 -10.21
N VAL A 53 -16.57 -5.18 -10.63
CA VAL A 53 -15.58 -4.50 -9.80
C VAL A 53 -15.14 -3.19 -10.45
N MET A 54 -15.11 -2.10 -9.68
CA MET A 54 -14.59 -0.81 -10.15
C MET A 54 -13.43 -0.32 -9.29
N VAL A 55 -12.25 -0.22 -9.91
CA VAL A 55 -11.05 0.38 -9.34
C VAL A 55 -11.06 1.88 -9.63
N VAL A 56 -10.98 2.72 -8.61
CA VAL A 56 -11.10 4.17 -8.73
C VAL A 56 -9.92 4.84 -8.05
N TYR A 57 -9.06 5.49 -8.83
CA TYR A 57 -7.99 6.32 -8.28
C TYR A 57 -8.51 7.73 -8.00
N TYR A 58 -8.47 8.13 -6.72
CA TYR A 58 -8.89 9.44 -6.25
C TYR A 58 -7.69 10.36 -6.13
N HIS A 59 -7.43 11.16 -7.15
CA HIS A 59 -6.12 11.79 -7.33
C HIS A 59 -6.11 13.28 -6.99
N GLU A 60 -4.93 13.80 -6.61
CA GLU A 60 -4.72 15.24 -6.41
C GLU A 60 -5.06 16.02 -7.69
N HIS A 61 -5.59 17.22 -7.53
CA HIS A 61 -5.90 18.05 -8.68
C HIS A 61 -4.64 18.48 -9.42
N VAL A 62 -4.48 17.94 -10.62
CA VAL A 62 -3.37 18.26 -11.52
C VAL A 62 -3.46 19.71 -11.99
N GLY A 63 -2.57 20.56 -11.44
CA GLY A 63 -2.44 21.96 -11.85
C GLY A 63 -1.68 22.16 -13.17
N ASP A 64 -1.30 23.41 -13.45
CA ASP A 64 -0.58 23.77 -14.69
C ASP A 64 0.92 23.41 -14.67
N SER A 65 1.44 22.84 -13.58
CA SER A 65 2.83 22.42 -13.48
C SER A 65 3.11 21.27 -14.42
N ARG A 66 4.12 21.43 -15.28
CA ARG A 66 4.59 20.37 -16.18
C ARG A 66 5.04 19.12 -15.41
N ALA A 67 5.57 19.27 -14.21
CA ALA A 67 6.00 18.14 -13.38
C ALA A 67 4.77 17.34 -12.90
N ALA A 68 3.79 18.02 -12.32
CA ALA A 68 2.54 17.39 -11.87
C ALA A 68 1.79 16.69 -13.01
N GLN A 69 1.71 17.33 -14.19
CA GLN A 69 1.12 16.70 -15.38
C GLN A 69 1.85 15.43 -15.80
N ARG A 70 3.18 15.39 -15.66
CA ARG A 70 3.99 14.22 -16.02
C ARG A 70 3.86 13.10 -15.01
N GLN A 71 3.76 13.44 -13.74
CA GLN A 71 3.50 12.50 -12.66
C GLN A 71 2.15 11.82 -12.89
N PHE A 72 1.09 12.60 -13.08
CA PHE A 72 -0.23 12.07 -13.38
C PHE A 72 -0.30 11.23 -14.67
N GLU A 73 0.40 11.64 -15.73
CA GLU A 73 0.52 10.82 -16.96
C GLU A 73 1.17 9.45 -16.70
N MET A 74 2.03 9.30 -15.68
CA MET A 74 2.63 8.02 -15.31
C MET A 74 1.67 7.16 -14.48
N GLU A 75 0.97 7.76 -13.52
CA GLU A 75 -0.03 7.11 -12.68
C GLU A 75 -1.21 6.59 -13.52
N GLU A 76 -1.76 7.45 -14.41
CA GLU A 76 -2.79 7.06 -15.37
C GLU A 76 -2.32 5.89 -16.26
N LEU A 77 -1.05 5.88 -16.67
CA LEU A 77 -0.50 4.80 -17.49
C LEU A 77 -0.37 3.47 -16.73
N ALA A 78 -0.08 3.50 -15.43
CA ALA A 78 -0.09 2.30 -14.59
C ALA A 78 -1.50 1.69 -14.55
N LEU A 79 -2.52 2.52 -14.30
CA LEU A 79 -3.92 2.12 -14.31
C LEU A 79 -4.38 1.60 -15.68
N GLU A 80 -3.97 2.25 -16.77
CA GLU A 80 -4.25 1.80 -18.13
C GLU A 80 -3.65 0.42 -18.43
N PHE A 81 -2.46 0.14 -17.89
CA PHE A 81 -1.81 -1.14 -18.08
C PHE A 81 -2.47 -2.24 -17.22
N ALA A 82 -2.81 -1.95 -15.96
CA ALA A 82 -3.60 -2.84 -15.11
C ALA A 82 -4.97 -3.16 -15.77
N ALA A 83 -5.68 -2.15 -16.25
CA ALA A 83 -6.93 -2.30 -16.98
C ALA A 83 -6.79 -3.15 -18.25
N GLN A 84 -5.65 -3.07 -18.95
CA GLN A 84 -5.38 -3.94 -20.10
C GLN A 84 -5.19 -5.40 -19.69
N ILE A 85 -4.49 -5.66 -18.59
CA ILE A 85 -4.22 -7.02 -18.11
C ILE A 85 -5.52 -7.69 -17.68
N LEU A 86 -6.38 -6.93 -16.98
CA LEU A 86 -7.64 -7.41 -16.42
C LEU A 86 -8.84 -7.35 -17.40
N GLU A 87 -8.70 -6.74 -18.58
CA GLU A 87 -9.77 -6.68 -19.60
C GLU A 87 -10.25 -8.07 -20.06
N ASP A 88 -9.36 -9.06 -20.07
CA ASP A 88 -9.65 -10.43 -20.46
C ASP A 88 -9.83 -11.37 -19.24
N PHE A 89 -10.04 -10.82 -18.04
CA PHE A 89 -10.36 -11.61 -16.86
C PHE A 89 -11.77 -12.22 -17.02
N ASP A 90 -11.86 -13.55 -17.02
CA ASP A 90 -13.08 -14.28 -17.44
C ASP A 90 -14.16 -14.35 -16.33
N GLU A 91 -13.80 -14.02 -15.08
CA GLU A 91 -14.67 -14.22 -13.91
C GLU A 91 -15.54 -13.00 -13.63
N GLU A 92 -14.95 -11.79 -13.65
CA GLU A 92 -15.62 -10.53 -13.32
C GLU A 92 -15.32 -9.43 -14.36
N ASP A 93 -16.29 -8.57 -14.69
CA ASP A 93 -16.07 -7.39 -15.53
C ASP A 93 -15.41 -6.27 -14.69
N ILE A 94 -14.09 -6.09 -14.80
CA ILE A 94 -13.33 -5.09 -14.02
C ILE A 94 -13.19 -3.76 -14.78
N GLY A 95 -13.53 -2.65 -14.13
CA GLY A 95 -13.42 -1.29 -14.64
C GLY A 95 -12.43 -0.44 -13.87
N PHE A 96 -11.81 0.54 -14.53
CA PHE A 96 -10.88 1.48 -13.92
C PHE A 96 -11.38 2.92 -14.12
N GLY A 97 -11.18 3.79 -13.14
CA GLY A 97 -11.64 5.17 -13.22
C GLY A 97 -10.79 6.15 -12.42
N LEU A 98 -10.95 7.43 -12.76
CA LEU A 98 -10.26 8.56 -12.13
C LEU A 98 -11.30 9.51 -11.55
N VAL A 99 -11.04 10.01 -10.35
CA VAL A 99 -11.81 11.10 -9.72
C VAL A 99 -10.83 12.19 -9.29
N ASP A 100 -11.01 13.41 -9.80
CA ASP A 100 -10.21 14.57 -9.42
C ASP A 100 -10.77 15.22 -8.14
N GLU A 101 -9.92 15.36 -7.11
CA GLU A 101 -10.30 15.94 -5.80
C GLU A 101 -11.04 17.29 -5.90
N LYS A 102 -10.66 18.16 -6.85
CA LYS A 102 -11.21 19.52 -6.97
C LYS A 102 -12.34 19.56 -8.00
N LYS A 103 -12.13 18.99 -9.19
CA LYS A 103 -13.11 19.05 -10.30
C LYS A 103 -14.33 18.18 -10.01
N ASP A 104 -14.11 17.02 -9.38
CA ASP A 104 -15.12 15.98 -9.20
C ASP A 104 -15.37 15.65 -7.72
N SER A 105 -15.08 16.59 -6.82
CA SER A 105 -15.41 16.55 -5.37
C SER A 105 -16.85 16.09 -5.04
N ALA A 106 -17.83 16.40 -5.90
CA ALA A 106 -19.22 15.98 -5.72
C ALA A 106 -19.45 14.48 -6.02
N VAL A 107 -18.56 13.86 -6.80
CA VAL A 107 -18.50 12.41 -7.01
C VAL A 107 -17.75 11.76 -5.86
N ALA A 108 -16.57 12.26 -5.49
CA ALA A 108 -15.79 11.78 -4.34
C ALA A 108 -16.66 11.64 -3.09
N LYS A 109 -17.33 12.72 -2.69
CA LYS A 109 -18.27 12.72 -1.56
C LYS A 109 -19.46 11.74 -1.67
N LYS A 110 -19.82 11.31 -2.87
CA LYS A 110 -20.93 10.36 -3.07
C LYS A 110 -20.46 8.90 -3.12
N LEU A 111 -19.19 8.70 -3.40
CA LEU A 111 -18.51 7.42 -3.34
C LEU A 111 -17.78 7.23 -2.01
N ASP A 112 -17.79 8.24 -1.13
CA ASP A 112 -17.10 8.24 0.17
C ASP A 112 -15.58 8.13 0.03
N LEU A 113 -15.03 8.79 -1.00
CA LEU A 113 -13.57 8.88 -1.17
C LEU A 113 -13.05 10.01 -0.27
N ASP A 114 -12.31 9.65 0.76
CA ASP A 114 -11.88 10.55 1.82
C ASP A 114 -10.38 10.87 1.75
N GLU A 115 -9.57 9.96 1.22
CA GLU A 115 -8.12 10.09 1.10
C GLU A 115 -7.64 10.34 -0.33
N VAL A 116 -6.98 11.47 -0.52
CA VAL A 116 -6.44 11.87 -1.83
C VAL A 116 -5.14 11.11 -2.10
N ASP A 117 -4.94 10.79 -3.37
CA ASP A 117 -3.86 9.94 -3.88
C ASP A 117 -3.97 8.46 -3.49
N ASN A 118 -5.17 8.02 -3.10
CA ASN A 118 -5.49 6.64 -2.78
C ASN A 118 -6.36 5.97 -3.88
N VAL A 119 -6.31 4.63 -3.98
CA VAL A 119 -7.11 3.81 -4.89
C VAL A 119 -8.20 3.07 -4.12
N TYR A 120 -9.44 3.20 -4.58
CA TYR A 120 -10.60 2.53 -4.00
C TYR A 120 -11.13 1.44 -4.93
N ILE A 121 -11.30 0.21 -4.42
CA ILE A 121 -11.79 -0.93 -5.17
C ILE A 121 -13.22 -1.25 -4.71
N PHE A 122 -14.19 -0.94 -5.56
CA PHE A 122 -15.61 -1.18 -5.30
C PHE A 122 -16.03 -2.55 -5.82
N THR A 123 -16.57 -3.41 -4.97
CA THR A 123 -17.25 -4.66 -5.34
C THR A 123 -18.78 -4.52 -5.16
N GLU A 124 -19.54 -5.61 -5.31
CA GLU A 124 -21.00 -5.56 -5.07
C GLU A 124 -21.34 -5.30 -3.59
N ASP A 125 -20.48 -5.79 -2.69
CA ASP A 125 -20.74 -5.87 -1.25
C ASP A 125 -19.89 -4.86 -0.45
N GLU A 126 -18.67 -4.56 -0.90
CA GLU A 126 -17.67 -3.83 -0.12
C GLU A 126 -16.85 -2.81 -0.93
N VAL A 127 -16.09 -1.96 -0.21
CA VAL A 127 -15.14 -1.00 -0.78
C VAL A 127 -13.83 -1.18 -0.04
N PHE A 128 -12.79 -1.53 -0.79
CA PHE A 128 -11.43 -1.69 -0.28
C PHE A 128 -10.60 -0.44 -0.60
N GLU A 129 -9.77 -0.04 0.34
CA GLU A 129 -8.82 1.07 0.19
C GLU A 129 -7.42 0.48 -0.03
N TYR A 130 -6.75 0.87 -1.11
CA TYR A 130 -5.44 0.35 -1.50
C TYR A 130 -4.39 1.43 -1.29
N ASP A 131 -3.67 1.34 -0.18
CA ASP A 131 -2.63 2.28 0.21
C ASP A 131 -1.21 1.71 -0.02
N GLY A 132 -1.01 1.24 -1.25
CA GLY A 132 0.24 0.63 -1.71
C GLY A 132 0.86 1.36 -2.91
N GLU A 133 1.99 0.85 -3.39
CA GLU A 133 2.70 1.36 -4.55
C GLU A 133 1.76 1.41 -5.77
N LEU A 134 1.66 2.57 -6.41
CA LEU A 134 0.88 2.73 -7.64
C LEU A 134 1.62 2.18 -8.87
N ALA A 135 1.86 0.87 -8.85
CA ALA A 135 2.44 0.07 -9.93
C ALA A 135 1.41 -0.93 -10.46
N ALA A 136 1.46 -1.22 -11.77
CA ALA A 136 0.43 -2.01 -12.43
C ALA A 136 0.45 -3.50 -12.02
N ASP A 137 1.62 -4.04 -11.72
CA ASP A 137 1.80 -5.39 -11.19
C ASP A 137 1.28 -5.50 -9.75
N THR A 138 1.73 -4.63 -8.85
CA THR A 138 1.28 -4.61 -7.45
C THR A 138 -0.23 -4.43 -7.34
N LEU A 139 -0.79 -3.47 -8.09
CA LEU A 139 -2.24 -3.23 -8.10
C LEU A 139 -3.03 -4.43 -8.67
N VAL A 140 -2.51 -5.10 -9.71
CA VAL A 140 -3.18 -6.29 -10.28
C VAL A 140 -3.13 -7.46 -9.31
N GLU A 141 -2.02 -7.64 -8.59
CA GLU A 141 -1.89 -8.65 -7.53
C GLU A 141 -2.89 -8.39 -6.41
N TYR A 142 -2.95 -7.18 -5.88
CA TYR A 142 -3.91 -6.81 -4.84
C TYR A 142 -5.37 -6.98 -5.29
N ILE A 143 -5.70 -6.60 -6.54
CA ILE A 143 -7.05 -6.86 -7.08
C ILE A 143 -7.36 -8.35 -7.15
N TYR A 144 -6.39 -9.22 -7.45
CA TYR A 144 -6.63 -10.65 -7.43
C TYR A 144 -6.95 -11.13 -6.02
N ASP A 145 -6.21 -10.66 -5.01
CA ASP A 145 -6.46 -11.00 -3.61
C ASP A 145 -7.83 -10.53 -3.14
N VAL A 146 -8.24 -9.29 -3.49
CA VAL A 146 -9.59 -8.76 -3.24
C VAL A 146 -10.68 -9.66 -3.84
N LEU A 147 -10.42 -10.28 -4.99
CA LEU A 147 -11.38 -11.16 -5.68
C LEU A 147 -11.42 -12.58 -5.13
N GLU A 148 -10.48 -12.98 -4.26
CA GLU A 148 -10.52 -14.29 -3.61
C GLU A 148 -11.57 -14.33 -2.48
N ASP A 149 -11.94 -15.54 -2.04
CA ASP A 149 -12.85 -15.70 -0.91
C ASP A 149 -12.14 -15.23 0.38
N PRO A 150 -12.79 -14.46 1.28
CA PRO A 150 -12.16 -13.90 2.48
C PRO A 150 -11.74 -14.97 3.50
N VAL A 151 -12.25 -16.20 3.38
CA VAL A 151 -11.88 -17.32 4.27
C VAL A 151 -11.44 -18.56 3.50
N GLU A 152 -10.17 -18.92 3.64
CA GLU A 152 -9.60 -20.13 3.05
C GLU A 152 -9.91 -21.40 3.87
N ILE A 153 -10.46 -22.44 3.22
CA ILE A 153 -10.82 -23.69 3.91
C ILE A 153 -9.70 -24.73 3.86
N ILE A 154 -9.15 -25.09 5.02
CA ILE A 154 -8.16 -26.16 5.18
C ILE A 154 -8.84 -27.51 5.41
N GLU A 155 -8.73 -28.39 4.41
CA GLU A 155 -9.29 -29.75 4.44
C GLU A 155 -8.24 -30.84 4.71
N ASN A 156 -6.96 -30.57 4.45
CA ASN A 156 -5.94 -31.63 4.48
C ASN A 156 -4.52 -31.21 4.91
N ASP A 157 -3.65 -32.22 5.05
CA ASP A 157 -2.27 -32.10 5.54
C ASP A 157 -1.30 -31.33 4.60
N LEU A 158 -1.71 -31.07 3.35
CA LEU A 158 -0.93 -30.26 2.43
C LEU A 158 -1.30 -28.79 2.58
N GLU A 159 -2.60 -28.47 2.60
CA GLU A 159 -3.11 -27.12 2.89
C GLU A 159 -2.67 -26.64 4.27
N LEU A 160 -2.72 -27.51 5.29
CA LEU A 160 -2.20 -27.16 6.62
C LEU A 160 -0.70 -26.77 6.58
N ARG A 161 0.08 -27.36 5.67
CA ARG A 161 1.50 -26.99 5.52
C ARG A 161 1.70 -25.68 4.74
N ALA A 162 0.71 -25.28 3.93
CA ALA A 162 0.72 -23.96 3.29
C ALA A 162 0.35 -22.89 4.32
N PHE A 163 -0.66 -23.15 5.15
CA PHE A 163 -0.96 -22.31 6.32
C PHE A 163 0.25 -22.15 7.25
N ASP A 164 0.95 -23.24 7.57
CA ASP A 164 2.15 -23.20 8.43
C ASP A 164 3.30 -22.38 7.80
N SER A 165 3.31 -22.13 6.47
CA SER A 165 4.39 -21.38 5.79
C SER A 165 4.11 -19.89 5.60
N VAL A 166 2.92 -19.41 5.94
CA VAL A 166 2.60 -17.98 5.96
C VAL A 166 3.19 -17.41 7.26
N GLU A 167 4.36 -16.79 7.20
CA GLU A 167 5.04 -16.24 8.40
C GLU A 167 4.99 -14.71 8.46
N GLU A 168 4.81 -14.05 7.32
CA GLU A 168 4.95 -12.58 7.19
C GLU A 168 3.64 -11.85 7.48
N ASP A 169 2.49 -12.49 7.23
CA ASP A 169 1.16 -11.92 7.42
C ASP A 169 0.54 -12.28 8.77
N ILE A 170 -0.30 -11.38 9.28
CA ILE A 170 -1.26 -11.73 10.34
C ILE A 170 -2.20 -12.79 9.75
N LYS A 171 -2.39 -13.89 10.49
CA LYS A 171 -3.33 -14.94 10.07
C LYS A 171 -4.16 -15.49 11.22
N LEU A 172 -5.40 -15.85 10.92
CA LEU A 172 -6.32 -16.46 11.87
C LEU A 172 -6.74 -17.84 11.40
N ILE A 173 -6.98 -18.76 12.34
CA ILE A 173 -7.59 -20.05 12.00
C ILE A 173 -8.66 -20.49 12.98
N GLY A 174 -9.87 -20.67 12.45
CA GLY A 174 -11.03 -21.15 13.20
C GLY A 174 -11.38 -22.62 12.94
N TYR A 175 -11.75 -23.37 13.99
CA TYR A 175 -12.35 -24.71 13.82
C TYR A 175 -13.87 -24.69 14.03
N PHE A 176 -14.62 -24.88 12.95
CA PHE A 176 -16.08 -24.84 12.98
C PHE A 176 -16.72 -26.16 12.57
N LYS A 177 -18.04 -26.25 12.74
CA LYS A 177 -18.78 -27.49 12.45
C LYS A 177 -18.95 -27.75 10.95
N ASN A 178 -19.11 -26.69 10.17
CA ASN A 178 -19.33 -26.62 8.71
C ASN A 178 -19.70 -25.16 8.36
N GLU A 179 -19.70 -24.83 7.06
CA GLU A 179 -20.12 -23.56 6.45
C GLU A 179 -21.48 -23.02 6.93
N LYS A 180 -22.38 -23.87 7.43
CA LYS A 180 -23.72 -23.43 7.89
C LYS A 180 -23.77 -23.16 9.40
N SER A 181 -22.63 -23.18 10.06
CA SER A 181 -22.51 -22.83 11.47
C SER A 181 -22.72 -21.33 11.62
N GLU A 182 -23.55 -20.92 12.57
CA GLU A 182 -23.73 -19.50 12.93
C GLU A 182 -22.37 -18.87 13.28
N HIS A 183 -21.55 -19.54 14.09
CA HIS A 183 -20.20 -19.06 14.43
C HIS A 183 -19.20 -19.02 13.27
N PHE A 184 -19.45 -19.75 12.18
CA PHE A 184 -18.60 -19.62 11.00
C PHE A 184 -19.01 -18.39 10.19
N LYS A 185 -20.31 -18.08 10.15
CA LYS A 185 -20.81 -16.87 9.49
C LYS A 185 -20.28 -15.62 10.19
N GLU A 186 -20.39 -15.54 11.51
CA GLU A 186 -19.81 -14.43 12.28
C GLU A 186 -18.29 -14.29 12.11
N TYR A 187 -17.59 -15.39 11.75
CA TYR A 187 -16.16 -15.37 11.45
C TYR A 187 -15.85 -15.00 10.01
N GLU A 188 -16.74 -15.34 9.07
CA GLU A 188 -16.70 -14.96 7.66
C GLU A 188 -17.04 -13.47 7.52
N ASP A 189 -18.10 -13.00 8.19
CA ASP A 189 -18.49 -11.59 8.28
C ASP A 189 -17.34 -10.75 8.88
N ALA A 190 -16.61 -11.26 9.88
CA ALA A 190 -15.43 -10.57 10.42
C ALA A 190 -14.20 -10.64 9.51
N ALA A 191 -14.11 -11.63 8.62
CA ALA A 191 -13.01 -11.75 7.67
C ALA A 191 -13.14 -10.73 6.53
N GLU A 192 -14.38 -10.47 6.11
CA GLU A 192 -14.72 -9.46 5.09
C GLU A 192 -14.17 -8.07 5.48
N GLU A 193 -14.27 -7.68 6.76
CA GLU A 193 -13.77 -6.38 7.27
C GLU A 193 -12.23 -6.18 7.18
N PHE A 194 -11.44 -7.25 7.09
CA PHE A 194 -9.97 -7.18 6.99
C PHE A 194 -9.41 -7.80 5.71
N HIS A 195 -10.29 -8.15 4.78
CA HIS A 195 -9.88 -8.73 3.50
C HIS A 195 -9.32 -7.63 2.59
N PRO A 196 -8.22 -7.84 1.86
CA PRO A 196 -7.39 -9.04 1.80
C PRO A 196 -6.17 -9.03 2.73
N ASP A 197 -5.98 -7.97 3.53
CA ASP A 197 -4.72 -7.69 4.25
C ASP A 197 -4.46 -8.68 5.40
N ILE A 198 -5.50 -9.17 6.08
CA ILE A 198 -5.38 -10.22 7.09
C ILE A 198 -5.90 -11.55 6.57
N LYS A 199 -5.09 -12.61 6.69
CA LYS A 199 -5.43 -13.93 6.11
C LYS A 199 -6.28 -14.77 7.06
N PHE A 200 -7.55 -14.98 6.72
CA PHE A 200 -8.45 -15.83 7.50
C PHE A 200 -8.52 -17.26 6.95
N PHE A 201 -8.29 -18.24 7.83
CA PHE A 201 -8.43 -19.65 7.52
C PHE A 201 -9.52 -20.30 8.37
N ALA A 202 -10.14 -21.35 7.85
CA ALA A 202 -11.04 -22.18 8.64
C ALA A 202 -10.86 -23.66 8.33
N THR A 203 -11.19 -24.52 9.30
CA THR A 203 -11.31 -25.95 9.06
C THR A 203 -12.62 -26.51 9.59
N PHE A 204 -13.14 -27.51 8.88
CA PHE A 204 -14.25 -28.34 9.33
C PHE A 204 -13.82 -29.79 9.60
N ASP A 205 -12.56 -30.18 9.32
CA ASP A 205 -12.06 -31.53 9.59
C ASP A 205 -11.53 -31.63 11.04
N PRO A 206 -12.14 -32.47 11.90
CA PRO A 206 -11.67 -32.67 13.26
C PRO A 206 -10.23 -33.21 13.38
N LYS A 207 -9.63 -33.73 12.30
CA LYS A 207 -8.23 -34.15 12.27
C LYS A 207 -7.27 -32.98 12.07
N VAL A 208 -7.63 -32.00 11.24
CA VAL A 208 -6.85 -30.78 11.02
C VAL A 208 -6.88 -29.97 12.32
N ALA A 209 -8.07 -29.70 12.85
CA ALA A 209 -8.24 -29.04 14.14
C ALA A 209 -7.44 -29.70 15.27
N LYS A 210 -7.39 -31.05 15.30
CA LYS A 210 -6.60 -31.76 16.31
C LYS A 210 -5.09 -31.54 16.19
N LYS A 211 -4.57 -31.28 15.00
CA LYS A 211 -3.14 -30.98 14.80
C LYS A 211 -2.78 -29.58 15.28
N LEU A 212 -3.70 -28.64 15.07
CA LEU A 212 -3.66 -27.26 15.55
C LEU A 212 -4.06 -27.12 17.04
N ASP A 213 -4.39 -28.22 17.73
CA ASP A 213 -4.97 -28.25 19.09
C ASP A 213 -6.27 -27.42 19.29
N LEU A 214 -6.94 -27.03 18.20
CA LEU A 214 -8.19 -26.27 18.21
C LEU A 214 -9.39 -27.11 18.70
N LYS A 215 -10.18 -26.49 19.58
CA LYS A 215 -11.53 -26.97 19.97
C LYS A 215 -12.60 -26.37 19.07
N LEU A 216 -13.79 -26.98 19.07
CA LEU A 216 -14.91 -26.45 18.27
C LEU A 216 -15.24 -25.00 18.67
N ASN A 217 -15.40 -24.14 17.66
CA ASN A 217 -15.56 -22.68 17.71
C ASN A 217 -14.40 -21.96 18.42
N GLU A 218 -13.21 -22.55 18.46
CA GLU A 218 -11.97 -21.86 18.84
C GLU A 218 -11.40 -21.20 17.60
N VAL A 219 -10.90 -19.98 17.76
CA VAL A 219 -10.12 -19.23 16.77
C VAL A 219 -8.79 -18.92 17.44
N ASP A 220 -7.71 -19.22 16.73
CA ASP A 220 -6.37 -18.84 17.11
C ASP A 220 -5.89 -17.73 16.16
N PHE A 221 -5.30 -16.70 16.72
CA PHE A 221 -4.63 -15.59 16.05
C PHE A 221 -3.12 -15.84 16.04
N TYR A 222 -2.48 -15.59 14.92
CA TYR A 222 -1.04 -15.70 14.74
C TYR A 222 -0.52 -14.33 14.30
N GLU A 223 0.27 -13.72 15.17
CA GLU A 223 1.07 -12.55 14.82
C GLU A 223 2.22 -12.99 13.89
N PRO A 224 2.60 -12.15 12.90
CA PRO A 224 3.75 -12.37 12.05
C PRO A 224 5.00 -12.80 12.83
N PHE A 225 5.73 -13.76 12.27
CA PHE A 225 6.99 -14.27 12.79
C PHE A 225 6.95 -14.89 14.21
N MET A 226 5.75 -15.09 14.78
CA MET A 226 5.58 -15.74 16.08
C MET A 226 5.33 -17.25 15.95
N ASP A 227 6.05 -18.04 16.74
CA ASP A 227 5.91 -19.50 16.77
C ASP A 227 4.58 -19.98 17.39
N ASP A 228 4.11 -19.26 18.42
CA ASP A 228 2.94 -19.63 19.22
C ASP A 228 1.75 -18.72 18.88
N SER A 229 0.56 -19.32 18.77
CA SER A 229 -0.68 -18.58 18.58
C SER A 229 -1.29 -18.04 19.88
N VAL A 230 -2.11 -17.02 19.74
CA VAL A 230 -2.99 -16.51 20.79
C VAL A 230 -4.42 -17.00 20.54
N THR A 231 -4.94 -17.88 21.39
CA THR A 231 -6.35 -18.25 21.33
C THR A 231 -7.23 -17.08 21.78
N ILE A 232 -8.10 -16.60 20.89
CA ILE A 232 -9.01 -15.50 21.19
C ILE A 232 -9.92 -15.88 22.38
N PRO A 233 -9.99 -15.06 23.44
CA PRO A 233 -10.77 -15.38 24.63
C PRO A 233 -12.28 -15.23 24.39
N GLY A 234 -13.11 -15.93 25.19
CA GLY A 234 -14.54 -15.60 25.29
C GLY A 234 -15.51 -16.43 24.45
N LYS A 235 -15.04 -17.36 23.61
CA LYS A 235 -15.89 -18.12 22.66
C LYS A 235 -17.23 -18.67 23.19
N PRO A 236 -18.25 -18.82 22.31
CA PRO A 236 -18.25 -18.44 20.88
C PRO A 236 -18.27 -16.92 20.70
N TYR A 237 -17.70 -16.46 19.59
CA TYR A 237 -17.51 -15.05 19.26
C TYR A 237 -18.66 -14.52 18.39
N SER A 238 -19.00 -13.24 18.52
CA SER A 238 -19.64 -12.47 17.45
C SER A 238 -18.61 -11.82 16.52
N GLU A 239 -19.06 -11.32 15.38
CA GLU A 239 -18.26 -10.49 14.45
C GLU A 239 -17.52 -9.36 15.19
N GLU A 240 -18.25 -8.50 15.92
CA GLU A 240 -17.70 -7.39 16.73
C GLU A 240 -16.61 -7.85 17.73
N GLU A 241 -16.75 -9.05 18.32
CA GLU A 241 -15.74 -9.54 19.29
C GLU A 241 -14.45 -10.03 18.60
N LEU A 242 -14.52 -10.41 17.32
CA LEU A 242 -13.36 -10.78 16.52
C LEU A 242 -12.67 -9.53 15.97
N VAL A 243 -13.44 -8.58 15.42
CA VAL A 243 -12.95 -7.30 14.92
C VAL A 243 -12.22 -6.54 16.03
N ASP A 244 -12.88 -6.32 17.18
CA ASP A 244 -12.26 -5.64 18.33
C ASP A 244 -10.94 -6.32 18.76
N PHE A 245 -10.86 -7.65 18.70
CA PHE A 245 -9.64 -8.36 19.08
C PHE A 245 -8.52 -8.15 18.05
N ILE A 246 -8.84 -8.16 16.76
CA ILE A 246 -7.86 -7.99 15.70
C ILE A 246 -7.34 -6.57 15.69
N GLU A 247 -8.21 -5.56 15.77
CA GLU A 247 -7.81 -4.14 15.90
C GLU A 247 -6.95 -3.89 17.15
N ASP A 248 -7.21 -4.57 18.27
CA ASP A 248 -6.37 -4.46 19.48
C ASP A 248 -4.96 -5.08 19.31
N HIS A 249 -4.71 -5.83 18.22
CA HIS A 249 -3.46 -6.57 17.93
C HIS A 249 -3.01 -6.41 16.47
N ASP A 250 -3.45 -5.36 15.77
CA ASP A 250 -3.22 -5.13 14.34
C ASP A 250 -1.81 -4.60 14.03
N ARG A 251 -1.05 -4.21 15.05
CA ARG A 251 0.35 -3.80 14.95
C ARG A 251 1.29 -4.90 15.48
N PRO A 252 1.94 -5.68 14.60
CA PRO A 252 2.91 -6.68 15.00
C PRO A 252 4.20 -6.09 15.57
N THR A 253 4.86 -6.88 16.40
CA THR A 253 6.19 -6.58 16.96
C THR A 253 7.27 -6.54 15.89
N LEU A 254 7.16 -7.42 14.89
CA LEU A 254 7.97 -7.44 13.69
C LEU A 254 7.01 -7.52 12.50
N ARG A 255 7.06 -6.55 11.61
CA ARG A 255 6.22 -6.47 10.41
C ARG A 255 7.08 -6.23 9.18
N LYS A 256 6.69 -6.79 8.05
CA LYS A 256 7.39 -6.60 6.79
C LYS A 256 6.76 -5.42 6.04
N LEU A 257 7.58 -4.55 5.46
CA LEU A 257 7.11 -3.57 4.51
C LEU A 257 6.90 -4.25 3.16
N GLU A 258 5.70 -4.21 2.62
CA GLU A 258 5.38 -4.82 1.33
C GLU A 258 4.87 -3.78 0.34
N PRO A 259 5.08 -3.98 -0.98
CA PRO A 259 4.65 -2.99 -1.97
C PRO A 259 3.16 -2.65 -1.91
N HIS A 260 2.30 -3.57 -1.49
CA HIS A 260 0.85 -3.37 -1.48
C HIS A 260 0.31 -2.60 -0.26
N ASN A 261 1.08 -2.50 0.83
CA ASN A 261 0.68 -1.83 2.09
C ASN A 261 1.72 -0.79 2.57
N MET A 262 2.63 -0.39 1.67
CA MET A 262 3.82 0.36 2.07
C MET A 262 3.54 1.74 2.66
N TYR A 263 2.46 2.40 2.27
CA TYR A 263 2.12 3.73 2.76
C TYR A 263 1.41 3.61 4.11
N GLU A 264 0.40 2.74 4.21
CA GLU A 264 -0.29 2.43 5.48
C GLU A 264 0.71 2.06 6.58
N THR A 265 1.62 1.12 6.28
CA THR A 265 2.63 0.66 7.24
C THR A 265 3.59 1.77 7.65
N TRP A 266 3.92 2.68 6.72
CA TRP A 266 4.82 3.80 6.98
C TRP A 266 4.14 4.94 7.76
N GLU A 267 2.85 5.17 7.56
CA GLU A 267 2.06 6.18 8.29
C GLU A 267 1.71 5.73 9.70
N ASP A 268 1.75 4.41 9.96
CA ASP A 268 1.51 3.82 11.29
C ASP A 268 2.75 3.89 12.21
N ASP A 269 3.25 5.10 12.47
CA ASP A 269 4.43 5.35 13.32
C ASP A 269 4.17 5.17 14.83
N ILE A 270 5.27 5.09 15.61
CA ILE A 270 5.25 5.14 17.07
C ILE A 270 5.91 6.45 17.49
N ASP A 271 5.09 7.39 17.98
CA ASP A 271 5.55 8.68 18.51
C ASP A 271 6.39 9.52 17.52
N GLY A 272 6.20 9.35 16.20
CA GLY A 272 6.92 10.04 15.13
C GLY A 272 8.09 9.25 14.53
N GLU A 273 8.33 8.02 14.98
CA GLU A 273 9.51 7.24 14.62
C GLU A 273 9.18 5.81 14.18
N HIS A 274 10.08 5.23 13.37
CA HIS A 274 10.13 3.80 13.08
C HIS A 274 11.47 3.20 13.44
N ILE A 275 11.46 2.02 14.06
CA ILE A 275 12.64 1.14 14.10
C ILE A 275 12.64 0.33 12.81
N ILE A 276 13.62 0.58 11.94
CA ILE A 276 13.72 -0.04 10.61
C ILE A 276 14.87 -1.02 10.58
N ALA A 277 14.63 -2.22 10.08
CA ALA A 277 15.66 -3.21 9.79
C ALA A 277 15.70 -3.55 8.29
N PHE A 278 16.84 -3.36 7.65
CA PHE A 278 17.07 -3.81 6.27
C PHE A 278 17.76 -5.18 6.28
N ALA A 279 17.18 -6.16 5.60
CA ALA A 279 17.79 -7.49 5.44
C ALA A 279 17.24 -8.18 4.18
N GLU A 280 18.12 -8.61 3.27
CA GLU A 280 17.76 -9.43 2.10
C GLU A 280 17.58 -10.89 2.55
N GLU A 281 16.37 -11.45 2.43
CA GLU A 281 16.07 -12.82 2.89
C GLU A 281 16.90 -13.88 2.15
N ASP A 282 17.17 -13.65 0.86
CA ASP A 282 17.89 -14.56 -0.03
C ASP A 282 19.44 -14.48 0.15
N ASP A 283 19.95 -13.45 0.82
CA ASP A 283 21.37 -13.31 1.16
C ASP A 283 21.71 -14.05 2.46
N PRO A 284 22.84 -14.79 2.55
CA PRO A 284 23.18 -15.53 3.77
C PRO A 284 23.29 -14.70 5.04
N ASP A 285 23.81 -13.46 4.94
CA ASP A 285 24.03 -12.59 6.09
C ASP A 285 22.72 -11.88 6.46
N GLY A 286 21.92 -11.48 5.46
CA GLY A 286 20.54 -11.02 5.64
C GLY A 286 19.65 -12.06 6.33
N PHE A 287 19.70 -13.32 5.90
CA PHE A 287 18.98 -14.41 6.55
C PHE A 287 19.43 -14.64 8.00
N GLU A 288 20.74 -14.61 8.28
CA GLU A 288 21.24 -14.78 9.65
C GLU A 288 20.76 -13.63 10.56
N PHE A 289 20.77 -12.40 10.06
CA PHE A 289 20.25 -11.24 10.81
C PHE A 289 18.73 -11.30 11.01
N LEU A 290 17.96 -11.71 9.99
CA LEU A 290 16.52 -11.87 10.10
C LEU A 290 16.13 -12.89 11.18
N GLU A 291 16.84 -14.01 11.29
CA GLU A 291 16.58 -14.99 12.37
C GLU A 291 16.85 -14.40 13.76
N VAL A 292 17.84 -13.49 13.89
CA VAL A 292 18.08 -12.76 15.15
C VAL A 292 16.96 -11.76 15.43
N LEU A 293 16.48 -11.03 14.41
CA LEU A 293 15.32 -10.13 14.54
C LEU A 293 14.07 -10.87 15.02
N LYS A 294 13.78 -12.04 14.42
CA LYS A 294 12.67 -12.90 14.83
C LYS A 294 12.83 -13.34 16.30
N GLU A 295 14.03 -13.75 16.73
CA GLU A 295 14.29 -14.11 18.14
C GLU A 295 14.01 -12.93 19.09
N VAL A 296 14.50 -11.72 18.76
CA VAL A 296 14.29 -10.52 19.58
C VAL A 296 12.82 -10.11 19.63
N ALA A 297 12.12 -10.15 18.49
CA ALA A 297 10.70 -9.85 18.42
C ALA A 297 9.87 -10.85 19.25
N GLN A 298 10.18 -12.15 19.16
CA GLN A 298 9.52 -13.19 19.97
C GLN A 298 9.73 -13.00 21.48
N ASP A 299 10.94 -12.61 21.91
CA ASP A 299 11.24 -12.38 23.31
C ASP A 299 10.58 -11.09 23.85
N ASN A 300 10.20 -10.16 22.97
CA ASN A 300 9.64 -8.84 23.30
C ASN A 300 8.20 -8.60 22.82
N THR A 301 7.50 -9.62 22.31
CA THR A 301 6.11 -9.52 21.76
C THR A 301 5.07 -8.94 22.72
N ASP A 302 5.29 -9.04 24.03
CA ASP A 302 4.40 -8.45 25.05
C ASP A 302 4.60 -6.91 25.23
N ASN A 303 5.55 -6.29 24.50
CA ASN A 303 5.85 -4.85 24.62
C ASN A 303 5.10 -4.04 23.55
N PRO A 304 4.04 -3.29 23.91
CA PRO A 304 3.23 -2.55 22.95
C PRO A 304 3.94 -1.32 22.36
N ASP A 305 5.05 -0.91 22.97
CA ASP A 305 5.83 0.24 22.51
C ASP A 305 6.93 -0.19 21.51
N LEU A 306 6.98 -1.48 21.13
CA LEU A 306 7.94 -2.03 20.18
C LEU A 306 7.24 -2.50 18.90
N SER A 307 7.59 -1.90 17.77
CA SER A 307 7.30 -2.43 16.43
C SER A 307 8.52 -2.20 15.54
N ILE A 308 9.01 -3.26 14.92
CA ILE A 308 10.16 -3.24 14.01
C ILE A 308 9.65 -3.44 12.60
N LEU A 309 9.97 -2.50 11.71
CA LEU A 309 9.69 -2.57 10.30
C LEU A 309 10.85 -3.23 9.56
N TRP A 310 10.68 -4.49 9.17
CA TRP A 310 11.63 -5.17 8.29
C TRP A 310 11.36 -4.78 6.83
N ILE A 311 12.41 -4.36 6.14
CA ILE A 311 12.39 -4.06 4.70
C ILE A 311 13.39 -4.99 4.02
N ASP A 312 12.91 -5.82 3.09
CA ASP A 312 13.78 -6.51 2.14
C ASP A 312 14.10 -5.54 0.98
N PRO A 313 15.37 -5.13 0.78
CA PRO A 313 15.73 -4.22 -0.31
C PRO A 313 15.35 -4.74 -1.70
N ASP A 314 15.27 -6.05 -1.90
CA ASP A 314 14.95 -6.67 -3.19
C ASP A 314 13.49 -6.45 -3.62
N ASP A 315 12.59 -6.20 -2.67
CA ASP A 315 11.19 -5.85 -2.93
C ASP A 315 11.05 -4.40 -3.44
N PHE A 316 12.02 -3.53 -3.13
CA PHE A 316 11.99 -2.10 -3.47
C PHE A 316 13.25 -1.63 -4.22
N PRO A 317 13.59 -2.23 -5.38
CA PRO A 317 14.84 -1.95 -6.08
C PRO A 317 15.00 -0.50 -6.55
N LEU A 318 13.88 0.24 -6.70
CA LEU A 318 13.88 1.65 -7.07
C LEU A 318 14.21 2.58 -5.89
N LEU A 319 13.99 2.14 -4.66
CA LEU A 319 14.22 2.91 -3.44
C LEU A 319 15.61 2.69 -2.84
N ILE A 320 16.30 1.58 -3.14
CA ILE A 320 17.67 1.32 -2.67
C ILE A 320 18.60 2.54 -2.80
N PRO A 321 18.77 3.18 -3.98
CA PRO A 321 19.70 4.30 -4.11
C PRO A 321 19.25 5.56 -3.37
N TYR A 322 17.95 5.67 -3.08
CA TYR A 322 17.39 6.75 -2.28
C TYR A 322 17.70 6.53 -0.80
N TRP A 323 17.46 5.34 -0.27
CA TRP A 323 17.75 4.97 1.11
C TRP A 323 19.24 5.05 1.44
N GLU A 324 20.11 4.43 0.64
CA GLU A 324 21.57 4.50 0.83
C GLU A 324 22.07 5.96 0.89
N LYS A 325 21.48 6.83 0.06
CA LYS A 325 21.88 8.24 0.01
C LYS A 325 21.30 9.06 1.17
N THR A 326 20.07 8.77 1.58
CA THR A 326 19.35 9.53 2.60
C THR A 326 19.87 9.19 3.98
N PHE A 327 20.06 7.91 4.24
CA PHE A 327 20.48 7.37 5.53
C PHE A 327 22.00 7.18 5.67
N ASP A 328 22.77 7.38 4.59
CA ASP A 328 24.24 7.16 4.53
C ASP A 328 24.66 5.73 4.95
N ILE A 329 23.85 4.74 4.58
CA ILE A 329 24.05 3.30 4.86
C ILE A 329 24.40 2.53 3.57
N ASP A 330 24.93 1.30 3.75
CA ASP A 330 25.18 0.35 2.66
C ASP A 330 24.19 -0.81 2.74
N LEU A 331 23.23 -0.85 1.81
CA LEU A 331 22.17 -1.87 1.77
C LEU A 331 22.65 -3.20 1.17
N SER A 332 23.94 -3.33 0.84
CA SER A 332 24.54 -4.64 0.53
C SER A 332 24.88 -5.48 1.78
N SER A 333 24.61 -4.94 2.97
CA SER A 333 24.73 -5.64 4.25
C SER A 333 23.53 -5.31 5.13
N PRO A 334 23.19 -6.15 6.12
CA PRO A 334 22.06 -5.89 7.01
C PRO A 334 22.24 -4.59 7.80
N GLN A 335 21.14 -3.87 8.02
CA GLN A 335 21.11 -2.59 8.76
C GLN A 335 19.96 -2.61 9.78
N ILE A 336 20.13 -1.91 10.91
CA ILE A 336 19.00 -1.55 11.79
C ILE A 336 19.22 -0.16 12.36
N GLY A 337 18.15 0.64 12.38
CA GLY A 337 18.19 2.03 12.79
C GLY A 337 16.83 2.56 13.22
N VAL A 338 16.83 3.78 13.72
CA VAL A 338 15.63 4.58 14.01
C VAL A 338 15.55 5.69 12.97
N VAL A 339 14.35 5.93 12.44
CA VAL A 339 14.10 6.99 11.46
C VAL A 339 12.92 7.86 11.93
N ASP A 340 13.13 9.17 11.96
CA ASP A 340 12.05 10.15 12.17
C ASP A 340 11.24 10.32 10.88
N VAL A 341 9.90 10.24 10.98
CA VAL A 341 9.01 10.26 9.80
C VAL A 341 8.80 11.66 9.23
N HIS A 342 9.12 12.72 9.97
CA HIS A 342 8.89 14.12 9.59
C HIS A 342 10.01 14.71 8.73
N ASP A 343 11.27 14.39 9.02
CA ASP A 343 12.41 14.92 8.25
C ASP A 343 13.39 13.87 7.72
N ALA A 344 13.14 12.59 8.02
CA ALA A 344 13.96 11.46 7.63
C ALA A 344 15.39 11.50 8.20
N ASP A 345 15.60 12.18 9.33
CA ASP A 345 16.81 11.98 10.13
C ASP A 345 16.84 10.57 10.72
N SER A 346 18.05 10.04 10.93
CA SER A 346 18.18 8.63 11.29
C SER A 346 19.48 8.31 12.02
N VAL A 347 19.39 7.34 12.94
CA VAL A 347 20.55 6.78 13.67
C VAL A 347 20.57 5.27 13.48
N TRP A 348 21.74 4.75 13.09
CA TRP A 348 21.92 3.33 12.75
C TRP A 348 22.87 2.64 13.73
N MET A 349 22.60 1.36 14.00
CA MET A 349 23.47 0.52 14.82
C MET A 349 24.81 0.30 14.11
N ASP A 350 25.92 0.59 14.80
CA ASP A 350 27.26 0.33 14.28
C ASP A 350 27.55 -1.18 14.28
N MET A 351 27.46 -1.78 13.10
CA MET A 351 27.82 -3.17 12.84
C MET A 351 29.18 -3.20 12.14
N ASP A 352 30.19 -3.76 12.81
CA ASP A 352 31.52 -3.96 12.21
C ASP A 352 31.38 -4.84 10.94
N ASP A 353 31.97 -4.40 9.80
CA ASP A 353 31.88 -4.97 8.43
C ASP A 353 31.53 -6.49 8.34
N GLU A 354 30.59 -6.87 7.44
CA GLU A 354 30.23 -8.18 6.81
C GLU A 354 30.27 -9.49 7.63
N ASP A 355 31.01 -9.61 8.73
CA ASP A 355 31.33 -10.86 9.46
C ASP A 355 30.78 -10.88 10.90
N ASP A 356 30.08 -9.84 11.38
CA ASP A 356 29.63 -9.70 12.78
C ASP A 356 28.15 -9.26 12.90
N VAL A 357 27.23 -10.10 12.41
CA VAL A 357 25.79 -9.98 12.73
C VAL A 357 25.62 -9.95 14.26
N PRO A 358 24.89 -8.96 14.82
CA PRO A 358 24.75 -8.83 16.27
C PRO A 358 24.05 -10.06 16.85
N THR A 359 24.40 -10.40 18.09
CA THR A 359 23.63 -11.41 18.82
C THR A 359 22.28 -10.84 19.28
N ALA A 360 21.30 -11.70 19.55
CA ALA A 360 20.00 -11.26 20.06
C ALA A 360 20.11 -10.40 21.34
N GLU A 361 21.05 -10.71 22.24
CA GLU A 361 21.31 -9.91 23.47
C GLU A 361 21.84 -8.51 23.14
N GLU A 362 22.71 -8.37 22.13
CA GLU A 362 23.25 -7.07 21.71
C GLU A 362 22.21 -6.22 20.99
N LEU A 363 21.36 -6.86 20.17
CA LEU A 363 20.27 -6.21 19.47
C LEU A 363 19.17 -5.74 20.43
N GLU A 364 18.79 -6.60 21.39
CA GLU A 364 17.83 -6.26 22.45
C GLU A 364 18.34 -5.10 23.30
N ASP A 365 19.61 -5.09 23.71
CA ASP A 365 20.22 -3.99 24.46
C ASP A 365 20.17 -2.66 23.68
N TRP A 366 20.39 -2.70 22.35
CA TRP A 366 20.31 -1.51 21.49
C TRP A 366 18.88 -0.99 21.37
N ILE A 367 17.91 -1.86 21.10
CA ILE A 367 16.47 -1.51 21.05
C ILE A 367 16.00 -0.97 22.40
N GLU A 368 16.42 -1.56 23.53
CA GLU A 368 16.09 -1.05 24.86
C GLU A 368 16.61 0.37 25.09
N ASP A 369 17.73 0.76 24.46
CA ASP A 369 18.30 2.10 24.58
C ASP A 369 17.57 3.10 23.67
N VAL A 370 17.10 2.68 22.49
CA VAL A 370 16.16 3.44 21.64
C VAL A 370 14.87 3.72 22.41
N LEU A 371 14.17 2.69 22.90
CA LEU A 371 12.89 2.81 23.62
C LEU A 371 12.97 3.59 24.96
N ARG A 372 14.18 3.99 25.37
CA ARG A 372 14.43 4.79 26.59
C ARG A 372 14.88 6.22 26.26
N ASP A 373 14.76 6.64 25.00
CA ASP A 373 15.20 7.93 24.49
C ASP A 373 16.69 8.19 24.82
N LYS A 374 17.53 7.16 24.69
CA LYS A 374 19.00 7.33 24.80
C LYS A 374 19.68 7.34 23.43
N ILE A 375 18.99 6.82 22.43
CA ILE A 375 19.37 6.82 21.02
C ILE A 375 18.15 7.45 20.35
N ASP A 376 18.31 8.68 19.91
CA ASP A 376 17.25 9.52 19.35
C ASP A 376 17.90 10.34 18.22
N PRO A 377 17.33 10.34 17.00
CA PRO A 377 17.85 11.14 15.89
C PRO A 377 17.88 12.65 16.18
N ASP A 378 17.01 13.18 17.04
CA ASP A 378 16.92 14.61 17.36
C ASP A 378 17.96 15.09 18.41
N ASP A 379 18.68 14.18 19.08
CA ASP A 379 19.51 14.49 20.27
C ASP A 379 20.93 15.05 19.95
N ASP A 380 21.25 15.27 18.67
CA ASP A 380 22.58 15.71 18.20
C ASP A 380 22.91 17.21 18.44
N ASP A 381 21.98 17.98 19.04
CA ASP A 381 22.06 19.45 19.09
C ASP A 381 22.56 20.09 20.41
N ASP A 382 22.89 19.31 21.47
CA ASP A 382 22.97 19.88 22.84
C ASP A 382 24.24 19.59 23.68
N ASP A 383 25.44 19.37 23.09
CA ASP A 383 26.67 19.12 23.90
C ASP A 383 27.99 19.75 23.39
N ASP A 384 27.96 20.98 22.87
CA ASP A 384 29.18 21.72 22.44
C ASP A 384 29.34 23.13 23.06
N ASP A 385 28.94 23.31 24.32
CA ASP A 385 29.13 24.56 25.10
C ASP A 385 29.87 24.30 26.45
N ASP A 386 31.08 23.75 26.39
CA ASP A 386 32.06 23.89 27.49
C ASP A 386 33.14 24.90 27.08
N ASP A 387 32.85 26.17 27.40
CA ASP A 387 33.76 27.32 27.46
C ASP A 387 34.99 26.99 28.34
N ASP A 388 36.07 26.49 27.74
CA ASP A 388 37.40 26.57 28.35
C ASP A 388 38.04 27.95 28.06
N ASP A 389 37.61 28.93 28.87
CA ASP A 389 38.33 30.17 29.17
C ASP A 389 39.73 29.84 29.76
N ASP A 390 40.72 29.62 28.90
CA ASP A 390 42.14 29.70 29.27
C ASP A 390 42.78 30.96 28.66
N ASP A 391 42.50 32.09 29.33
CA ASP A 391 43.36 33.26 29.38
C ASP A 391 44.76 32.85 29.86
N ASP A 392 45.75 32.80 28.96
CA ASP A 392 47.15 33.01 29.34
C ASP A 392 47.87 33.87 28.30
N ASP A 393 48.03 35.14 28.68
CA ASP A 393 48.95 36.13 28.14
C ASP A 393 50.37 35.55 27.97
N ASP A 394 50.93 35.67 26.78
CA ASP A 394 52.38 35.89 26.63
C ASP A 394 52.65 36.78 25.40
N ASP A 395 52.87 38.06 25.70
CA ASP A 395 53.58 39.04 24.88
C ASP A 395 55.00 38.53 24.53
N ASP A 396 55.43 38.73 23.28
CA ASP A 396 56.58 39.60 22.93
C ASP A 396 57.15 39.30 21.52
N ASP A 397 57.25 40.39 20.74
CA ASP A 397 58.37 40.77 19.87
C ASP A 397 58.67 39.92 18.60
N ASP A 398 58.97 40.46 17.42
CA ASP A 398 59.11 41.81 16.86
C ASP A 398 59.53 41.59 15.37
N ASP A 399 59.50 42.69 14.60
CA ASP A 399 60.28 42.97 13.38
C ASP A 399 59.81 42.34 12.05
N ASP A 400 59.19 43.15 11.17
CA ASP A 400 59.85 43.93 10.07
C ASP A 400 59.76 43.10 8.77
N ASP A 401 59.54 43.59 7.56
CA ASP A 401 59.49 44.89 6.89
C ASP A 401 58.97 44.49 5.48
N ASP A 402 57.97 45.16 4.94
CA ASP A 402 58.10 46.11 3.81
C ASP A 402 57.78 45.54 2.41
N ASP A 403 57.14 46.43 1.67
CA ASP A 403 57.20 46.65 0.22
C ASP A 403 56.36 45.70 -0.65
N ASP A 404 55.23 46.21 -1.16
CA ASP A 404 55.11 46.99 -2.42
C ASP A 404 54.95 45.98 -3.58
N ASP A 405 54.12 46.14 -4.59
CA ASP A 405 53.31 47.22 -5.10
C ASP A 405 52.65 46.59 -6.36
N ASP A 406 51.59 47.24 -6.86
CA ASP A 406 51.31 47.38 -8.29
C ASP A 406 50.96 46.10 -9.10
N ASP A 407 49.97 46.06 -9.98
CA ASP A 407 49.17 47.11 -10.59
C ASP A 407 48.26 46.40 -11.61
N ASP A 408 47.26 47.17 -12.06
CA ASP A 408 46.75 47.21 -13.44
C ASP A 408 45.91 46.00 -13.90
N ASP A 409 44.61 46.22 -14.09
CA ASP A 409 44.00 46.77 -15.32
C ASP A 409 43.44 45.57 -16.10
N ASP A 410 42.31 45.59 -16.78
CA ASP A 410 41.48 46.66 -17.29
C ASP A 410 40.29 45.95 -17.97
N ASP A 411 39.25 46.72 -18.25
CA ASP A 411 38.40 46.61 -19.44
C ASP A 411 37.46 45.37 -19.55
N ASP A 412 36.19 45.50 -19.92
CA ASP A 412 35.43 46.61 -20.51
C ASP A 412 33.99 46.08 -20.69
N ASP A 413 33.01 46.96 -20.51
CA ASP A 413 31.96 47.32 -21.49
C ASP A 413 31.14 46.17 -22.17
N ASP A 414 29.84 46.26 -22.41
CA ASP A 414 28.86 47.35 -22.35
C ASP A 414 27.51 46.75 -22.80
N ASP A 415 26.44 47.46 -22.44
CA ASP A 415 25.27 47.81 -23.27
C ASP A 415 24.34 46.69 -23.79
N ASP A 416 23.09 46.68 -23.34
CA ASP A 416 21.91 47.32 -24.01
C ASP A 416 21.27 46.32 -24.99
N ASP A 417 20.01 46.32 -25.35
CA ASP A 417 18.76 47.01 -25.02
C ASP A 417 17.70 46.09 -25.64
N ASP A 418 16.45 46.20 -25.21
CA ASP A 418 15.27 46.37 -26.07
C ASP A 418 14.01 45.87 -25.34
N ASP A 419 13.38 46.83 -24.68
CA ASP A 419 11.93 46.94 -24.55
C ASP A 419 11.28 46.83 -25.95
N ASP A 420 10.15 46.14 -26.04
CA ASP A 420 9.09 46.50 -26.98
C ASP A 420 7.74 46.10 -26.34
N ASP A 421 7.10 47.11 -25.76
CA ASP A 421 5.65 47.21 -25.56
C ASP A 421 4.93 47.14 -26.91
N ASP A 422 3.82 46.42 -26.99
CA ASP A 422 2.73 46.73 -27.93
C ASP A 422 1.39 46.43 -27.23
N ASP A 423 0.85 47.49 -26.64
CA ASP A 423 -0.56 47.69 -26.29
C ASP A 423 -1.41 47.89 -27.57
N ASP A 424 -2.74 47.97 -27.35
CA ASP A 424 -3.82 48.41 -28.24
C ASP A 424 -4.53 47.28 -29.04
N ASP A 425 -5.85 47.15 -29.08
CA ASP A 425 -7.00 47.76 -28.39
C ASP A 425 -8.26 47.16 -29.06
N ASP A 426 -9.42 47.34 -28.43
CA ASP A 426 -10.75 47.50 -29.03
C ASP A 426 -11.46 46.28 -29.66
N ASP A 427 -12.78 46.09 -29.56
CA ASP A 427 -13.89 46.59 -28.74
C ASP A 427 -15.18 45.95 -29.36
N ASP A 428 -16.31 46.16 -28.68
CA ASP A 428 -17.71 46.07 -29.14
C ASP A 428 -18.38 44.67 -29.12
N ASP A 429 -19.32 44.37 -28.23
CA ASP A 429 -20.62 44.99 -27.81
C ASP A 429 -21.85 44.40 -28.52
N ASP A 430 -22.95 44.47 -27.76
CA ASP A 430 -24.39 44.33 -28.06
C ASP A 430 -24.99 42.92 -27.94
N ASP A 431 -25.73 42.57 -26.89
CA ASP A 431 -27.03 43.08 -26.36
C ASP A 431 -28.29 42.47 -27.01
N ASP A 432 -29.32 42.42 -26.16
CA ASP A 432 -30.76 42.20 -26.35
C ASP A 432 -31.24 40.72 -26.32
N ASP A 433 -31.91 40.25 -25.26
CA ASP A 433 -33.19 40.64 -24.61
C ASP A 433 -34.39 39.80 -25.11
N ASP A 434 -35.30 39.59 -24.15
CA ASP A 434 -36.73 39.26 -24.30
C ASP A 434 -37.10 37.83 -24.74
N ASP A 435 -38.14 37.17 -24.21
CA ASP A 435 -39.06 37.31 -23.08
C ASP A 435 -40.03 36.10 -23.24
N ASP A 436 -40.96 35.95 -22.30
CA ASP A 436 -42.26 35.26 -22.43
C ASP A 436 -42.25 33.70 -22.36
N ASP A 437 -43.15 33.02 -21.66
CA ASP A 437 -44.16 33.32 -20.65
C ASP A 437 -44.90 31.97 -20.40
N ASP A 438 -45.65 31.90 -19.30
CA ASP A 438 -46.86 31.07 -19.10
C ASP A 438 -46.67 29.54 -18.96
N ASP A 439 -47.38 28.80 -18.10
CA ASP A 439 -48.43 29.08 -17.12
C ASP A 439 -48.77 27.72 -16.46
N ASP A 440 -49.36 27.78 -15.26
CA ASP A 440 -50.43 26.88 -14.74
C ASP A 440 -50.10 25.38 -14.54
N ASP A 441 -50.57 24.64 -13.54
CA ASP A 441 -51.54 24.83 -12.47
C ASP A 441 -51.54 23.48 -11.68
N ASP A 442 -52.01 23.50 -10.42
CA ASP A 442 -52.81 22.43 -9.79
C ASP A 442 -52.14 21.02 -9.57
N ASP A 443 -52.19 20.33 -8.44
CA ASP A 443 -53.24 20.20 -7.44
C ASP A 443 -52.69 19.63 -6.13
N ILE A 444 -53.27 20.16 -5.06
CA ILE A 444 -53.34 19.62 -3.70
C ILE A 444 -54.12 18.29 -3.72
N TYR A 445 -53.60 17.26 -3.04
CA TYR A 445 -54.44 16.23 -2.41
C TYR A 445 -53.88 15.93 -1.02
N ASP A 446 -54.34 16.70 -0.05
CA ASP A 446 -54.72 16.16 1.25
C ASP A 446 -56.05 15.41 1.04
N ASP A 447 -56.13 14.17 1.49
CA ASP A 447 -57.39 13.62 2.01
C ASP A 447 -57.02 12.61 3.11
N ASP A 448 -57.31 13.05 4.33
CA ASP A 448 -57.64 12.23 5.48
C ASP A 448 -58.82 11.29 5.17
N ASP A 449 -58.92 10.24 5.98
CA ASP A 449 -60.13 9.54 6.44
C ASP A 449 -59.82 8.02 6.44
N ASP A 450 -59.49 7.46 7.59
CA ASP A 450 -60.43 7.06 8.67
C ASP A 450 -61.09 5.71 8.38
N ASP A 451 -61.32 5.02 9.49
CA ASP A 451 -62.20 3.86 9.67
C ASP A 451 -61.61 2.51 9.19
N ASP A 452 -61.66 1.45 9.96
CA ASP A 452 -62.08 1.17 11.32
C ASP A 452 -61.97 -0.36 11.44
N ASP A 453 -61.95 -0.83 12.68
CA ASP A 453 -62.57 -2.09 13.09
C ASP A 453 -61.95 -3.39 12.55
N ASP A 454 -61.79 -4.44 13.34
CA ASP A 454 -61.95 -4.75 14.75
C ASP A 454 -61.85 -6.29 14.73
N ASP A 455 -61.54 -6.86 15.89
CA ASP A 455 -62.04 -8.16 16.32
C ASP A 455 -61.57 -9.40 15.51
N ASP A 456 -61.19 -10.50 16.12
CA ASP A 456 -61.11 -10.94 17.50
C ASP A 456 -60.74 -12.43 17.36
N ASP A 457 -60.31 -13.01 18.49
CA ASP A 457 -60.59 -14.40 18.86
C ASP A 457 -59.93 -15.52 18.03
N ASP A 458 -59.43 -16.58 18.61
CA ASP A 458 -59.16 -17.01 19.98
C ASP A 458 -58.67 -18.47 19.81
N ASP A 459 -58.27 -19.03 20.93
CA ASP A 459 -58.16 -20.46 21.24
C ASP A 459 -56.85 -21.14 20.79
N ASP A 460 -55.90 -21.31 21.71
CA ASP A 460 -55.92 -22.29 22.81
C ASP A 460 -55.98 -23.74 22.30
N ASP A 461 -54.90 -24.48 22.55
CA ASP A 461 -54.85 -25.54 23.57
C ASP A 461 -53.77 -26.58 23.21
N ASP A 462 -52.80 -26.68 24.13
CA ASP A 462 -52.38 -27.90 24.82
C ASP A 462 -52.48 -29.25 24.10
N ASP A 463 -51.37 -30.00 24.05
CA ASP A 463 -51.21 -31.18 24.92
C ASP A 463 -49.85 -31.89 24.70
N ASP A 464 -49.27 -32.30 25.85
CA ASP A 464 -48.27 -33.34 26.15
C ASP A 464 -46.76 -33.15 25.89
#